data_AF-A0A258DAC1-F1
#
_entry.id   AF-A0A258DAC1-F1
#
_cell.length_a   1.000
_cell.length_b   1.000
_cell.length_c   1.000
_cell.angle_alpha   90.00
_cell.angle_beta   90.00
_cell.angle_gamma   90.00
#
_symmetry.space_group_name_H-M   'P 1'
#
loop_
_entity.id
_entity.type
_entity.pdbx_description
1 polymer ?
#
loop_
_entity_poly.entity_id
_entity_poly.type
_entity_poly.pdbx_seq_one_letter_code
_entity_poly.pdbx_strand_id
1 'polypeptide(L)'
;RYYHPFGAIGGPIGPHEFYQCWLRAKANGHPSNLQDFAPGTVMADQWKFIPPFKAQRTLIAGASYALHVDARLVAKFLRDYAEARGVKRTEGIVTDVVTHPDGSVAKVVMKDGREVEGDLFIDCTGFRSLLIGKTLDVPFNDWSDMLLCDRAVVVQTQNVGAPHPYTVSKAEDAGWRWRIPLQHRAGNGYVFSSRHLSDDEARATLVKNVEGQMLMNPMFIAFKTGMRQRLWDKNVVAVGLAGGFIEPLESTALHLIYRGMDFLLRFMPDRDFDPALAAEYNRRMTADYEEIRDFIVLHYCTTERDDTPFWRDVRNAPIPDSLKERMALFQAQGVLREGVDDMFRNPSWQSVMEGMGVRPRRYQQLVDTVPYAVITQTLDQSAPILAAQVAGLPSHGEFLEKHCPAPKPQAVVAPFGAVA
;
A
#
# COMPACT_ATOMS: atom_id res chain seq x y z
N ARG A 1 -14.97 -4.69 -12.09
CA ARG A 1 -13.66 -5.19 -11.59
C ARG A 1 -12.58 -4.59 -12.46
N TYR A 2 -11.48 -4.13 -11.89
CA TYR A 2 -10.30 -3.67 -12.61
C TYR A 2 -9.03 -4.15 -11.87
N TYR A 3 -7.86 -3.91 -12.47
CA TYR A 3 -6.56 -4.14 -11.85
C TYR A 3 -5.80 -2.84 -11.68
N HIS A 4 -5.08 -2.71 -10.57
CA HIS A 4 -3.99 -1.77 -10.38
C HIS A 4 -2.66 -2.54 -10.43
N PRO A 5 -2.00 -2.58 -11.59
CA PRO A 5 -0.78 -3.36 -11.75
C PRO A 5 0.46 -2.58 -11.29
N PHE A 6 1.51 -3.33 -10.93
CA PHE A 6 2.85 -2.78 -10.84
C PHE A 6 3.52 -2.77 -12.22
N GLY A 7 4.32 -1.73 -12.48
CA GLY A 7 5.12 -1.60 -13.70
C GLY A 7 4.52 -0.65 -14.72
N ALA A 8 4.99 -0.76 -15.96
CA ALA A 8 4.52 0.05 -17.07
C ALA A 8 3.20 -0.47 -17.65
N ILE A 9 2.49 0.41 -18.36
CA ILE A 9 1.32 0.08 -19.18
C ILE A 9 1.65 0.52 -20.59
N GLY A 10 1.77 -0.44 -21.51
CA GLY A 10 2.26 -0.21 -22.86
C GLY A 10 3.67 0.39 -22.89
N GLY A 11 4.05 0.90 -24.06
CA GLY A 11 5.31 1.62 -24.29
C GLY A 11 5.06 2.90 -25.09
N PRO A 12 5.99 3.87 -25.07
CA PRO A 12 5.81 5.12 -25.82
C PRO A 12 5.62 4.84 -27.32
N ILE A 13 4.75 5.63 -27.97
CA ILE A 13 4.50 5.54 -29.41
C ILE A 13 5.07 6.81 -30.04
N GLY A 14 6.26 6.67 -30.63
CA GLY A 14 7.07 7.81 -31.03
C GLY A 14 7.47 8.63 -29.79
N PRO A 15 7.28 9.97 -29.79
CA PRO A 15 7.65 10.81 -28.65
C PRO A 15 6.55 10.91 -27.58
N HIS A 16 5.39 10.25 -27.74
CA HIS A 16 4.24 10.43 -26.85
C HIS A 16 4.07 9.29 -25.87
N GLU A 17 3.56 9.64 -24.69
CA GLU A 17 3.17 8.68 -23.67
C GLU A 17 2.06 7.74 -24.17
N PHE A 18 2.17 6.46 -23.79
CA PHE A 18 1.22 5.43 -24.18
C PHE A 18 -0.24 5.77 -23.82
N TYR A 19 -0.47 6.28 -22.61
CA TYR A 19 -1.81 6.61 -22.12
C TYR A 19 -2.51 7.64 -23.01
N GLN A 20 -1.79 8.65 -23.51
CA GLN A 20 -2.34 9.68 -24.39
C GLN A 20 -2.69 9.13 -25.78
N CYS A 21 -1.85 8.25 -26.33
CA CYS A 21 -2.16 7.52 -27.56
C CYS A 21 -3.37 6.58 -27.39
N TRP A 22 -3.44 5.87 -26.26
CA TRP A 22 -4.59 5.03 -25.91
C TRP A 22 -5.88 5.83 -25.77
N LEU A 23 -5.86 7.00 -25.11
CA LEU A 23 -7.01 7.89 -25.03
C LEU A 23 -7.51 8.33 -26.41
N ARG A 24 -6.59 8.65 -27.34
CA ARG A 24 -6.98 8.95 -28.74
C ARG A 24 -7.66 7.76 -29.41
N ALA A 25 -7.15 6.55 -29.22
CA ALA A 25 -7.79 5.35 -29.75
C ALA A 25 -9.16 5.10 -29.12
N LYS A 26 -9.31 5.28 -27.79
CA LYS A 26 -10.60 5.18 -27.09
C LYS A 26 -11.62 6.20 -27.59
N ALA A 27 -11.21 7.45 -27.82
CA ALA A 27 -12.06 8.49 -28.37
C ALA A 27 -12.59 8.16 -29.78
N ASN A 28 -11.87 7.29 -30.51
CA ASN A 28 -12.24 6.79 -31.83
C ASN A 28 -12.85 5.36 -31.79
N GLY A 29 -13.28 4.89 -30.62
CA GLY A 29 -14.04 3.64 -30.48
C GLY A 29 -13.22 2.36 -30.33
N HIS A 30 -11.90 2.44 -30.08
CA HIS A 30 -11.07 1.25 -29.87
C HIS A 30 -11.57 0.42 -28.66
N PRO A 31 -11.71 -0.92 -28.79
CA PRO A 31 -12.39 -1.73 -27.78
C PRO A 31 -11.55 -2.03 -26.54
N SER A 32 -10.22 -1.95 -26.65
CA SER A 32 -9.31 -2.30 -25.55
C SER A 32 -9.57 -1.54 -24.25
N ASN A 33 -9.26 -2.16 -23.13
CA ASN A 33 -9.06 -1.51 -21.85
C ASN A 33 -7.59 -1.08 -21.69
N LEU A 34 -7.31 -0.20 -20.72
CA LEU A 34 -5.94 0.22 -20.45
C LEU A 34 -5.08 -0.96 -19.98
N GLN A 35 -5.64 -1.83 -19.15
CA GLN A 35 -4.94 -2.95 -18.52
C GLN A 35 -4.60 -4.10 -19.49
N ASP A 36 -5.17 -4.11 -20.70
CA ASP A 36 -4.83 -5.10 -21.75
C ASP A 36 -3.36 -4.98 -22.18
N PHE A 37 -2.75 -3.81 -21.93
CA PHE A 37 -1.37 -3.48 -22.27
C PHE A 37 -0.42 -3.51 -21.06
N ALA A 38 -0.93 -3.91 -19.88
CA ALA A 38 -0.16 -3.99 -18.66
C ALA A 38 0.32 -5.43 -18.43
N PRO A 39 1.63 -5.74 -18.61
CA PRO A 39 2.13 -7.11 -18.45
C PRO A 39 1.86 -7.68 -17.05
N GLY A 40 1.92 -6.85 -16.00
CA GLY A 40 1.55 -7.25 -14.65
C GLY A 40 0.09 -7.73 -14.53
N THR A 41 -0.84 -7.03 -15.18
CA THR A 41 -2.25 -7.45 -15.20
C THR A 41 -2.44 -8.75 -15.98
N VAL A 42 -1.87 -8.86 -17.18
CA VAL A 42 -2.03 -10.06 -18.01
C VAL A 42 -1.45 -11.29 -17.32
N MET A 43 -0.29 -11.14 -16.64
CA MET A 43 0.28 -12.18 -15.78
C MET A 43 -0.64 -12.55 -14.61
N ALA A 44 -1.22 -11.54 -13.95
CA ALA A 44 -2.13 -11.76 -12.83
C ALA A 44 -3.40 -12.51 -13.24
N ASP A 45 -4.03 -12.12 -14.34
CA ASP A 45 -5.28 -12.71 -14.84
C ASP A 45 -5.09 -14.16 -15.29
N GLN A 46 -3.94 -14.49 -15.88
CA GLN A 46 -3.60 -15.85 -16.32
C GLN A 46 -2.91 -16.71 -15.25
N TRP A 47 -2.71 -16.17 -14.04
CA TRP A 47 -2.02 -16.83 -12.92
C TRP A 47 -0.60 -17.29 -13.27
N LYS A 48 0.12 -16.47 -14.04
CA LYS A 48 1.47 -16.73 -14.52
C LYS A 48 2.48 -15.88 -13.76
N PHE A 49 3.69 -16.40 -13.57
CA PHE A 49 4.75 -15.61 -12.97
C PHE A 49 6.15 -16.03 -13.40
N ILE A 50 6.96 -15.03 -13.74
CA ILE A 50 8.42 -15.09 -13.74
C ILE A 50 8.95 -13.73 -13.26
N PRO A 51 10.19 -13.64 -12.74
CA PRO A 51 10.83 -12.36 -12.49
C PRO A 51 10.96 -11.58 -13.82
N PRO A 52 10.40 -10.37 -13.96
CA PRO A 52 10.39 -9.63 -15.22
C PRO A 52 11.77 -9.42 -15.85
N PHE A 53 12.81 -9.29 -15.01
CA PHE A 53 14.20 -9.17 -15.48
C PHE A 53 14.73 -10.41 -16.24
N LYS A 54 14.03 -11.55 -16.19
CA LYS A 54 14.34 -12.74 -16.99
C LYS A 54 13.67 -12.72 -18.37
N ALA A 55 12.85 -11.71 -18.67
CA ALA A 55 12.10 -11.56 -19.92
C ALA A 55 12.37 -10.24 -20.65
N GLN A 56 13.58 -9.69 -20.53
CA GLN A 56 13.97 -8.37 -21.06
C GLN A 56 13.73 -8.16 -22.58
N ARG A 57 13.59 -9.23 -23.36
CA ARG A 57 13.35 -9.18 -24.81
C ARG A 57 11.88 -9.33 -25.20
N THR A 58 10.96 -9.20 -24.25
CA THR A 58 9.52 -9.35 -24.47
C THR A 58 8.75 -8.19 -23.82
N LEU A 59 7.45 -8.09 -24.08
CA LEU A 59 6.60 -7.06 -23.47
C LEU A 59 6.47 -7.27 -21.94
N ILE A 60 6.80 -8.46 -21.44
CA ILE A 60 6.80 -8.80 -20.01
C ILE A 60 7.84 -8.01 -19.23
N ALA A 61 8.92 -7.53 -19.88
CA ALA A 61 9.97 -6.74 -19.24
C ALA A 61 9.44 -5.47 -18.55
N GLY A 62 8.31 -4.93 -19.01
CA GLY A 62 7.65 -3.77 -18.40
C GLY A 62 6.91 -4.06 -17.09
N ALA A 63 6.76 -5.33 -16.70
CA ALA A 63 6.13 -5.67 -15.43
C ALA A 63 7.05 -5.37 -14.23
N SER A 64 6.43 -5.04 -13.11
CA SER A 64 7.06 -5.07 -11.79
C SER A 64 6.25 -5.97 -10.86
N TYR A 65 6.79 -6.28 -9.69
CA TYR A 65 6.11 -7.12 -8.72
C TYR A 65 6.51 -6.74 -7.29
N ALA A 66 5.69 -7.19 -6.34
CA ALA A 66 5.95 -7.15 -4.91
C ALA A 66 5.73 -8.55 -4.31
N LEU A 67 5.73 -8.67 -2.98
CA LEU A 67 5.63 -9.95 -2.29
C LEU A 67 4.44 -9.99 -1.34
N HIS A 68 3.76 -11.14 -1.31
CA HIS A 68 2.94 -11.53 -0.16
C HIS A 68 3.82 -12.30 0.82
N VAL A 69 3.95 -11.78 2.03
CA VAL A 69 4.85 -12.35 3.05
C VAL A 69 4.15 -12.47 4.38
N ASP A 70 4.59 -13.44 5.18
CA ASP A 70 4.27 -13.47 6.60
C ASP A 70 5.15 -12.44 7.32
N ALA A 71 4.55 -11.31 7.72
CA ALA A 71 5.26 -10.23 8.38
C ALA A 71 5.95 -10.65 9.70
N ARG A 72 5.49 -11.70 10.39
CA ARG A 72 6.19 -12.23 11.59
C ARG A 72 7.47 -12.94 11.21
N LEU A 73 7.43 -13.72 10.13
CA LEU A 73 8.62 -14.40 9.62
C LEU A 73 9.62 -13.41 9.04
N VAL A 74 9.15 -12.34 8.39
CA VAL A 74 10.00 -11.22 7.96
C VAL A 74 10.64 -10.54 9.16
N ALA A 75 9.88 -10.21 10.20
CA ALA A 75 10.42 -9.60 11.43
C ALA A 75 11.46 -10.50 12.10
N LYS A 76 11.22 -11.82 12.16
CA LYS A 76 12.20 -12.79 12.66
C LYS A 76 13.46 -12.81 11.80
N PHE A 77 13.31 -12.90 10.48
CA PHE A 77 14.44 -12.89 9.55
C PHE A 77 15.29 -11.62 9.70
N LEU A 78 14.65 -10.45 9.75
CA LEU A 78 15.36 -9.17 9.91
C LEU A 78 16.00 -9.02 11.29
N ARG A 79 15.38 -9.57 12.34
CA ARG A 79 16.00 -9.66 13.68
C ARG A 79 17.28 -10.49 13.62
N ASP A 80 17.21 -11.70 13.08
CA ASP A 80 18.36 -12.61 13.00
C ASP A 80 19.48 -11.95 12.16
N TYR A 81 19.13 -11.25 11.07
CA TYR A 81 20.05 -10.46 10.24
C TYR A 81 20.73 -9.31 11.00
N ALA A 82 19.99 -8.60 11.86
CA ALA A 82 20.47 -7.44 12.62
C ALA A 82 21.31 -7.84 13.83
N GLU A 83 20.89 -8.86 14.61
CA GLU A 83 21.64 -9.37 15.75
C GLU A 83 23.01 -9.90 15.30
N ALA A 84 23.09 -10.56 14.14
CA ALA A 84 24.35 -10.99 13.53
C ALA A 84 25.30 -9.83 13.14
N ARG A 85 24.81 -8.59 13.12
CA ARG A 85 25.57 -7.36 12.81
C ARG A 85 25.80 -6.49 14.04
N GLY A 86 25.58 -7.03 15.24
CA GLY A 86 25.89 -6.35 16.50
C GLY A 86 24.74 -5.57 17.11
N VAL A 87 23.53 -5.62 16.55
CA VAL A 87 22.35 -5.06 17.23
C VAL A 87 22.09 -5.85 18.51
N LYS A 88 22.12 -5.16 19.65
CA LYS A 88 21.81 -5.74 20.95
C LYS A 88 20.31 -5.76 21.18
N ARG A 89 19.74 -6.95 21.34
CA ARG A 89 18.34 -7.10 21.77
C ARG A 89 18.24 -7.14 23.29
N THR A 90 17.45 -6.24 23.84
CA THR A 90 17.02 -6.28 25.24
C THR A 90 15.54 -6.62 25.29
N GLU A 91 15.20 -7.75 25.91
CA GLU A 91 13.81 -8.18 26.06
C GLU A 91 13.23 -7.63 27.37
N GLY A 92 11.99 -7.15 27.31
CA GLY A 92 11.25 -6.59 28.43
C GLY A 92 10.20 -5.57 27.99
N ILE A 93 9.56 -4.94 28.98
CA ILE A 93 8.52 -3.93 28.80
C ILE A 93 9.07 -2.59 29.30
N VAL A 94 9.02 -1.55 28.47
CA VAL A 94 9.29 -0.17 28.90
C VAL A 94 8.11 0.33 29.71
N THR A 95 8.39 0.85 30.91
CA THR A 95 7.36 1.39 31.84
C THR A 95 7.45 2.89 32.03
N ASP A 96 8.62 3.48 31.81
CA ASP A 96 8.82 4.92 31.97
C ASP A 96 9.86 5.48 30.98
N VAL A 97 9.83 6.79 30.76
CA VAL A 97 10.71 7.51 29.83
C VAL A 97 11.22 8.76 30.54
N VAL A 98 12.53 8.87 30.67
CA VAL A 98 13.17 10.03 31.30
C VAL A 98 13.67 10.98 30.22
N THR A 99 13.35 12.25 30.37
CA THR A 99 13.76 13.32 29.45
C THR A 99 14.86 14.20 30.06
N HIS A 100 15.65 14.81 29.18
CA HIS A 100 16.54 15.92 29.52
C HIS A 100 15.74 17.20 29.80
N PRO A 101 16.36 18.24 30.42
CA PRO A 101 15.69 19.53 30.65
C PRO A 101 15.18 20.23 29.38
N ASP A 102 15.79 19.97 28.23
CA ASP A 102 15.34 20.48 26.93
C ASP A 102 14.17 19.69 26.32
N GLY A 103 13.72 18.64 27.00
CA GLY A 103 12.61 17.76 26.62
C GLY A 103 13.00 16.62 25.68
N SER A 104 14.27 16.47 25.28
CA SER A 104 14.73 15.31 24.50
C SER A 104 14.75 14.05 25.38
N VAL A 105 14.61 12.87 24.78
CA VAL A 105 14.60 11.60 25.54
C VAL A 105 16.02 11.26 25.95
N ALA A 106 16.25 11.02 27.25
CA ALA A 106 17.55 10.61 27.77
C ALA A 106 17.68 9.08 27.82
N LYS A 107 16.63 8.42 28.32
CA LYS A 107 16.59 6.96 28.53
C LYS A 107 15.19 6.43 28.65
N VAL A 108 15.05 5.13 28.40
CA VAL A 108 13.86 4.35 28.74
C VAL A 108 14.13 3.48 29.96
N VAL A 109 13.13 3.36 30.84
CA VAL A 109 13.18 2.53 32.04
C VAL A 109 12.30 1.30 31.84
N MET A 110 12.90 0.13 31.99
CA MET A 110 12.24 -1.16 31.86
C MET A 110 11.49 -1.49 33.16
N LYS A 111 10.48 -2.36 33.06
CA LYS A 111 9.68 -2.84 34.20
C LYS A 111 10.52 -3.45 35.33
N ASP A 112 11.67 -4.03 35.00
CA ASP A 112 12.60 -4.63 35.96
C ASP A 112 13.65 -3.63 36.50
N GLY A 113 13.49 -2.34 36.22
CA GLY A 113 14.36 -1.27 36.68
C GLY A 113 15.62 -1.06 35.84
N ARG A 114 15.88 -1.88 34.81
CA ARG A 114 16.99 -1.62 33.89
C ARG A 114 16.73 -0.33 33.12
N GLU A 115 17.78 0.49 32.99
CA GLU A 115 17.75 1.71 32.21
C GLU A 115 18.51 1.50 30.90
N VAL A 116 17.96 2.05 29.81
CA VAL A 116 18.60 2.03 28.49
C VAL A 116 18.69 3.46 27.98
N GLU A 117 19.91 4.01 28.03
CA GLU A 117 20.27 5.31 27.49
C GLU A 117 20.50 5.24 25.97
N GLY A 118 20.37 6.38 25.29
CA GLY A 118 20.65 6.52 23.87
C GLY A 118 20.69 7.98 23.43
N ASP A 119 21.41 8.24 22.35
CA ASP A 119 21.48 9.59 21.76
C ASP A 119 20.24 9.83 20.86
N LEU A 120 19.88 8.86 20.02
CA LEU A 120 18.72 8.86 19.12
C LEU A 120 17.78 7.69 19.45
N PHE A 121 16.48 7.95 19.50
CA PHE A 121 15.45 6.94 19.72
C PHE A 121 14.55 6.78 18.49
N ILE A 122 14.29 5.52 18.10
CA ILE A 122 13.33 5.20 17.04
C ILE A 122 12.06 4.64 17.70
N ASP A 123 10.97 5.39 17.64
CA ASP A 123 9.68 4.97 18.19
C ASP A 123 8.98 4.00 17.23
N CYS A 124 9.12 2.71 17.53
CA CYS A 124 8.43 1.60 16.87
C CYS A 124 7.36 0.96 17.78
N THR A 125 6.83 1.70 18.76
CA THR A 125 6.00 1.14 19.85
C THR A 125 4.54 0.87 19.47
N GLY A 126 4.21 0.96 18.19
CA GLY A 126 2.85 0.73 17.70
C GLY A 126 1.94 1.94 17.90
N PHE A 127 0.63 1.72 17.88
CA PHE A 127 -0.38 2.76 18.17
C PHE A 127 -0.22 3.41 19.56
N ARG A 128 0.50 2.77 20.48
CA ARG A 128 0.85 3.38 21.78
C ARG A 128 1.67 4.65 21.64
N SER A 129 2.50 4.75 20.60
CA SER A 129 3.27 5.95 20.28
C SER A 129 3.99 6.51 21.52
N LEU A 130 4.66 5.61 22.25
CA LEU A 130 5.14 5.86 23.60
C LEU A 130 6.06 7.08 23.68
N LEU A 131 7.00 7.21 22.73
CA LEU A 131 7.99 8.28 22.78
C LEU A 131 7.45 9.53 22.07
N ILE A 132 7.13 9.44 20.78
CA ILE A 132 6.75 10.62 19.99
C ILE A 132 5.41 11.20 20.44
N GLY A 133 4.48 10.35 20.87
CA GLY A 133 3.12 10.73 21.19
C GLY A 133 2.92 10.98 22.68
N LYS A 134 3.28 10.02 23.54
CA LYS A 134 3.03 10.15 25.00
C LYS A 134 4.10 10.96 25.71
N THR A 135 5.38 10.82 25.35
CA THR A 135 6.47 11.57 26.01
C THR A 135 6.66 12.96 25.41
N LEU A 136 6.76 13.07 24.08
CA LEU A 136 7.02 14.35 23.40
C LEU A 136 5.75 15.14 23.05
N ASP A 137 4.56 14.57 23.30
CA ASP A 137 3.25 15.19 23.07
C ASP A 137 3.07 15.74 21.64
N VAL A 138 3.62 15.06 20.63
CA VAL A 138 3.41 15.48 19.24
C VAL A 138 1.95 15.21 18.85
N PRO A 139 1.18 16.23 18.43
CA PRO A 139 -0.23 16.05 18.12
C PRO A 139 -0.47 15.10 16.93
N PHE A 140 -1.68 14.54 16.89
CA PHE A 140 -2.13 13.64 15.83
C PHE A 140 -3.14 14.34 14.91
N ASN A 141 -2.85 14.35 13.61
CA ASN A 141 -3.78 14.78 12.57
C ASN A 141 -4.71 13.63 12.23
N ASP A 142 -5.96 13.75 12.68
CA ASP A 142 -7.03 12.79 12.44
C ASP A 142 -7.63 12.99 11.04
N TRP A 143 -7.79 11.90 10.28
CA TRP A 143 -8.42 11.90 8.95
C TRP A 143 -9.68 11.04 8.88
N SER A 144 -10.28 10.71 10.03
CA SER A 144 -11.47 9.86 10.11
C SER A 144 -12.75 10.50 9.57
N ASP A 145 -12.71 11.78 9.20
CA ASP A 145 -13.77 12.49 8.48
C ASP A 145 -13.75 12.19 6.97
N MET A 146 -12.56 11.91 6.42
CA MET A 146 -12.34 11.58 4.99
C MET A 146 -12.30 10.07 4.75
N LEU A 147 -11.73 9.30 5.69
CA LEU A 147 -11.58 7.86 5.61
C LEU A 147 -12.35 7.20 6.77
N LEU A 148 -13.57 6.75 6.48
CA LEU A 148 -14.56 6.41 7.51
C LEU A 148 -14.37 5.04 8.17
N CYS A 149 -13.53 4.17 7.61
CA CYS A 149 -13.22 2.87 8.20
C CYS A 149 -12.25 3.03 9.38
N ASP A 150 -12.52 2.30 10.46
CA ASP A 150 -11.82 2.42 11.75
C ASP A 150 -11.61 1.06 12.45
N ARG A 151 -12.14 -0.02 11.87
CA ARG A 151 -12.02 -1.38 12.41
C ARG A 151 -11.72 -2.38 11.31
N ALA A 152 -11.07 -3.47 11.70
CA ALA A 152 -10.91 -4.65 10.88
C ALA A 152 -11.17 -5.92 11.67
N VAL A 153 -11.78 -6.92 11.03
CA VAL A 153 -11.79 -8.31 11.52
C VAL A 153 -10.95 -9.16 10.58
N VAL A 154 -10.06 -9.99 11.13
CA VAL A 154 -9.06 -10.76 10.36
C VAL A 154 -9.08 -12.24 10.69
N VAL A 155 -8.84 -13.08 9.69
CA VAL A 155 -8.75 -14.53 9.85
C VAL A 155 -7.78 -15.14 8.84
N GLN A 156 -7.12 -16.23 9.20
CA GLN A 156 -6.33 -17.04 8.26
C GLN A 156 -7.12 -18.27 7.82
N THR A 157 -7.02 -18.64 6.55
CA THR A 157 -7.61 -19.87 6.00
C THR A 157 -6.59 -20.73 5.28
N GLN A 158 -6.83 -22.04 5.20
CA GLN A 158 -6.09 -22.90 4.28
C GLN A 158 -6.34 -22.47 2.84
N ASN A 159 -5.32 -22.61 1.98
CA ASN A 159 -5.53 -22.43 0.54
C ASN A 159 -6.40 -23.57 0.00
N VAL A 160 -7.41 -23.22 -0.82
CA VAL A 160 -8.27 -24.20 -1.51
C VAL A 160 -7.68 -24.71 -2.84
N GLY A 161 -6.55 -24.16 -3.26
CA GLY A 161 -5.85 -24.49 -4.49
C GLY A 161 -4.54 -23.72 -4.61
N ALA A 162 -3.95 -23.70 -5.80
CA ALA A 162 -2.74 -22.91 -6.07
C ALA A 162 -2.99 -21.41 -5.76
N PRO A 163 -2.02 -20.69 -5.16
CA PRO A 163 -2.19 -19.28 -4.84
C PRO A 163 -2.16 -18.41 -6.10
N HIS A 164 -3.13 -17.50 -6.24
CA HIS A 164 -3.13 -16.49 -7.31
C HIS A 164 -2.08 -15.39 -7.03
N PRO A 165 -1.47 -14.78 -8.07
CA PRO A 165 -0.37 -13.81 -7.91
C PRO A 165 -0.83 -12.35 -7.75
N TYR A 166 -1.88 -12.11 -6.95
CA TYR A 166 -2.41 -10.76 -6.72
C TYR A 166 -3.15 -10.65 -5.38
N THR A 167 -3.29 -9.44 -4.83
CA THR A 167 -4.20 -9.18 -3.70
C THR A 167 -5.61 -8.97 -4.25
N VAL A 168 -6.62 -9.53 -3.57
CA VAL A 168 -8.01 -9.17 -3.85
C VAL A 168 -8.44 -8.10 -2.86
N SER A 169 -8.98 -7.00 -3.36
CA SER A 169 -9.71 -5.99 -2.59
C SER A 169 -11.15 -5.95 -3.11
N LYS A 170 -12.12 -6.33 -2.28
CA LYS A 170 -13.53 -6.45 -2.66
C LYS A 170 -14.39 -5.56 -1.77
N ALA A 171 -15.05 -4.57 -2.36
CA ALA A 171 -16.05 -3.74 -1.69
C ALA A 171 -17.18 -4.59 -1.09
N GLU A 172 -17.57 -4.26 0.13
CA GLU A 172 -18.72 -4.80 0.86
C GLU A 172 -19.64 -3.63 1.27
N ASP A 173 -20.69 -3.90 2.04
CA ASP A 173 -21.74 -2.92 2.34
C ASP A 173 -21.28 -1.74 3.21
N ALA A 174 -20.26 -1.94 4.05
CA ALA A 174 -19.76 -0.93 5.00
C ALA A 174 -18.22 -0.83 5.03
N GLY A 175 -17.57 -1.17 3.91
CA GLY A 175 -16.12 -1.16 3.77
C GLY A 175 -15.66 -2.13 2.67
N TRP A 176 -14.59 -2.87 2.90
CA TRP A 176 -14.04 -3.81 1.92
C TRP A 176 -13.25 -4.95 2.56
N ARG A 177 -13.21 -6.10 1.87
CA ARG A 177 -12.43 -7.26 2.27
C ARG A 177 -11.17 -7.43 1.46
N TRP A 178 -10.13 -7.92 2.11
CA TRP A 178 -8.93 -8.40 1.43
C TRP A 178 -8.81 -9.92 1.43
N ARG A 179 -8.10 -10.43 0.43
CA ARG A 179 -7.50 -11.78 0.44
C ARG A 179 -6.07 -11.71 -0.07
N ILE A 180 -5.13 -12.18 0.74
CA ILE A 180 -3.69 -12.19 0.48
C ILE A 180 -3.18 -13.64 0.56
N PRO A 181 -2.91 -14.29 -0.59
CA PRO A 181 -2.38 -15.64 -0.60
C PRO A 181 -0.91 -15.70 -0.17
N LEU A 182 -0.58 -16.64 0.72
CA LEU A 182 0.79 -17.13 0.95
C LEU A 182 0.89 -18.55 0.35
N GLN A 183 2.07 -19.19 0.44
CA GLN A 183 2.26 -20.51 -0.15
C GLN A 183 1.34 -21.60 0.43
N HIS A 184 1.10 -21.59 1.75
CA HIS A 184 0.35 -22.66 2.44
C HIS A 184 -0.98 -22.22 3.08
N ARG A 185 -1.30 -20.92 3.03
CA ARG A 185 -2.50 -20.33 3.64
C ARG A 185 -2.80 -18.97 3.01
N ALA A 186 -3.98 -18.41 3.28
CA ALA A 186 -4.32 -17.04 2.92
C ALA A 186 -4.65 -16.21 4.17
N GLY A 187 -4.23 -14.95 4.16
CA GLY A 187 -4.72 -13.93 5.08
C GLY A 187 -5.97 -13.28 4.52
N ASN A 188 -7.02 -13.18 5.33
CA ASN A 188 -8.29 -12.56 4.97
C ASN A 188 -8.64 -11.51 6.01
N GLY A 189 -9.31 -10.46 5.59
CA GLY A 189 -9.86 -9.48 6.53
C GLY A 189 -10.98 -8.67 5.92
N TYR A 190 -11.76 -8.04 6.79
CA TYR A 190 -12.79 -7.06 6.45
C TYR A 190 -12.45 -5.78 7.18
N VAL A 191 -12.08 -4.73 6.44
CA VAL A 191 -11.98 -3.35 6.94
C VAL A 191 -13.36 -2.71 6.83
N PHE A 192 -13.87 -2.15 7.93
CA PHE A 192 -15.22 -1.60 7.98
C PHE A 192 -15.30 -0.36 8.87
N SER A 193 -16.39 0.39 8.70
CA SER A 193 -16.73 1.52 9.56
C SER A 193 -17.66 1.09 10.69
N SER A 194 -17.20 1.23 11.94
CA SER A 194 -17.97 0.90 13.14
C SER A 194 -19.26 1.70 13.32
N ARG A 195 -19.35 2.85 12.65
CA ARG A 195 -20.56 3.69 12.59
C ARG A 195 -21.67 3.08 11.73
N HIS A 196 -21.32 2.14 10.85
CA HIS A 196 -22.20 1.60 9.82
C HIS A 196 -22.45 0.10 9.96
N LEU A 197 -21.61 -0.63 10.70
CA LEU A 197 -21.69 -2.08 10.82
C LEU A 197 -21.18 -2.52 12.20
N SER A 198 -21.92 -3.42 12.86
CA SER A 198 -21.48 -3.99 14.13
C SER A 198 -20.36 -5.03 13.93
N ASP A 199 -19.61 -5.30 15.01
CA ASP A 199 -18.58 -6.35 15.01
C ASP A 199 -19.15 -7.72 14.64
N ASP A 200 -20.34 -8.05 15.17
CA ASP A 200 -20.97 -9.36 14.92
C ASP A 200 -21.34 -9.53 13.45
N GLU A 201 -21.90 -8.50 12.81
CA GLU A 201 -22.23 -8.50 11.39
C GLU A 201 -20.98 -8.53 10.51
N ALA A 202 -19.93 -7.77 10.88
CA ALA A 202 -18.65 -7.78 10.18
C ALA A 202 -18.01 -9.18 10.22
N ARG A 203 -17.99 -9.82 11.39
CA ARG A 203 -17.51 -11.20 11.56
C ARG A 203 -18.33 -12.18 10.73
N ALA A 204 -19.66 -12.11 10.80
CA ALA A 204 -20.54 -13.00 10.04
C ALA A 204 -20.31 -12.85 8.52
N THR A 205 -20.16 -11.62 8.04
CA THR A 205 -19.86 -11.30 6.64
C THR A 205 -18.52 -11.87 6.22
N LEU A 206 -17.47 -11.71 7.02
CA LEU A 206 -16.15 -12.27 6.72
C LEU A 206 -16.21 -13.81 6.66
N VAL A 207 -16.73 -14.46 7.70
CA VAL A 207 -16.79 -15.92 7.81
C VAL A 207 -17.59 -16.54 6.67
N LYS A 208 -18.70 -15.92 6.27
CA LYS A 208 -19.50 -16.38 5.12
C LYS A 208 -18.74 -16.36 3.80
N ASN A 209 -17.78 -15.45 3.64
CA ASN A 209 -17.14 -15.17 2.36
C ASN A 209 -15.65 -15.56 2.28
N VAL A 210 -15.09 -16.21 3.31
CA VAL A 210 -13.75 -16.81 3.21
C VAL A 210 -13.82 -18.18 2.57
N GLU A 211 -12.77 -18.53 1.85
CA GLU A 211 -12.59 -19.86 1.26
C GLU A 211 -11.58 -20.66 2.07
N GLY A 212 -11.84 -21.96 2.20
CA GLY A 212 -10.98 -22.90 2.91
C GLY A 212 -11.24 -22.93 4.42
N GLN A 213 -10.66 -23.93 5.09
CA GLN A 213 -10.81 -24.09 6.53
C GLN A 213 -10.16 -22.91 7.27
N MET A 214 -10.90 -22.27 8.17
CA MET A 214 -10.34 -21.28 9.10
C MET A 214 -9.32 -21.95 10.01
N LEU A 215 -8.14 -21.33 10.10
CA LEU A 215 -7.03 -21.81 10.89
C LEU A 215 -7.06 -21.26 12.32
N MET A 216 -7.83 -20.20 12.54
CA MET A 216 -7.89 -19.44 13.79
C MET A 216 -9.26 -18.78 13.95
N ASN A 217 -9.59 -18.36 15.17
CA ASN A 217 -10.77 -17.54 15.42
C ASN A 217 -10.57 -16.12 14.88
N PRO A 218 -11.59 -15.48 14.27
CA PRO A 218 -11.48 -14.10 13.82
C PRO A 218 -11.05 -13.15 14.95
N MET A 219 -10.14 -12.23 14.66
CA MET A 219 -9.65 -11.23 15.62
C MET A 219 -9.98 -9.82 15.13
N PHE A 220 -10.35 -8.95 16.06
CA PHE A 220 -10.63 -7.54 15.77
C PHE A 220 -9.41 -6.67 16.00
N ILE A 221 -9.28 -5.66 15.15
CA ILE A 221 -8.27 -4.61 15.23
C ILE A 221 -9.04 -3.29 15.14
N ALA A 222 -8.91 -2.46 16.17
CA ALA A 222 -9.32 -1.06 16.09
C ALA A 222 -8.12 -0.23 15.64
N PHE A 223 -8.36 0.78 14.81
CA PHE A 223 -7.33 1.68 14.35
C PHE A 223 -7.88 3.09 14.20
N LYS A 224 -6.96 4.05 14.11
CA LYS A 224 -7.28 5.44 13.83
C LYS A 224 -6.49 5.88 12.61
N THR A 225 -7.18 6.41 11.61
CA THR A 225 -6.56 6.87 10.36
C THR A 225 -6.03 8.29 10.54
N GLY A 226 -4.78 8.49 10.14
CA GLY A 226 -4.09 9.77 10.31
C GLY A 226 -2.59 9.62 10.53
N MET A 227 -1.95 10.72 10.89
CA MET A 227 -0.51 10.77 11.18
C MET A 227 -0.17 11.78 12.26
N ARG A 228 1.01 11.65 12.88
CA ARG A 228 1.58 12.67 13.74
C ARG A 228 1.89 13.93 12.92
N GLN A 229 1.73 15.10 13.53
CA GLN A 229 2.08 16.38 12.90
C GLN A 229 3.57 16.47 12.56
N ARG A 230 4.41 15.77 13.33
CA ARG A 230 5.84 15.59 13.08
C ARG A 230 6.19 14.13 13.35
N LEU A 231 6.89 13.49 12.43
CA LEU A 231 7.43 12.13 12.61
C LEU A 231 8.84 12.16 13.20
N TRP A 232 9.53 13.30 13.16
CA TRP A 232 10.77 13.54 13.90
C TRP A 232 10.59 14.76 14.79
N ASP A 233 10.73 14.58 16.09
CA ASP A 233 10.78 15.67 17.07
C ASP A 233 11.96 15.44 18.04
N LYS A 234 12.81 16.46 18.21
CA LYS A 234 14.04 16.39 19.03
C LYS A 234 14.94 15.20 18.60
N ASN A 235 15.18 14.25 19.49
CA ASN A 235 15.96 13.04 19.24
C ASN A 235 15.08 11.78 19.10
N VAL A 236 13.80 11.93 18.77
CA VAL A 236 12.87 10.82 18.53
C VAL A 236 12.37 10.84 17.09
N VAL A 237 12.50 9.69 16.41
CA VAL A 237 11.95 9.45 15.07
C VAL A 237 10.90 8.35 15.15
N ALA A 238 9.67 8.65 14.77
CA ALA A 238 8.57 7.72 14.73
C ALA A 238 8.55 6.92 13.42
N VAL A 239 8.45 5.60 13.53
CA VAL A 239 8.40 4.69 12.38
C VAL A 239 7.25 3.69 12.54
N GLY A 240 6.53 3.45 11.44
CA GLY A 240 5.35 2.59 11.45
C GLY A 240 4.18 3.21 12.22
N LEU A 241 3.46 2.38 12.98
CA LEU A 241 2.19 2.76 13.61
C LEU A 241 2.32 3.86 14.70
N ALA A 242 3.52 4.14 15.20
CA ALA A 242 3.76 5.26 16.11
C ALA A 242 3.65 6.61 15.39
N GLY A 243 4.04 6.66 14.11
CA GLY A 243 3.99 7.86 13.27
C GLY A 243 2.64 8.08 12.61
N GLY A 244 1.90 7.01 12.28
CA GLY A 244 0.58 7.11 11.66
C GLY A 244 0.10 5.81 11.05
N PHE A 245 -1.16 5.78 10.63
CA PHE A 245 -1.77 4.64 9.97
C PHE A 245 -2.80 5.08 8.93
N ILE A 246 -2.80 4.38 7.80
CA ILE A 246 -3.81 4.45 6.76
C ILE A 246 -4.16 3.00 6.43
N GLU A 247 -5.42 2.72 6.18
CA GLU A 247 -5.90 1.37 5.92
C GLU A 247 -5.16 0.68 4.75
N PRO A 248 -5.03 -0.66 4.75
CA PRO A 248 -4.09 -1.37 3.88
C PRO A 248 -4.62 -1.62 2.47
N LEU A 249 -5.48 -0.74 1.93
CA LEU A 249 -6.09 -0.92 0.61
C LEU A 249 -5.04 -0.99 -0.51
N GLU A 250 -3.93 -0.27 -0.34
CA GLU A 250 -2.81 -0.18 -1.30
C GLU A 250 -1.47 -0.70 -0.72
N SER A 251 -1.53 -1.52 0.33
CA SER A 251 -0.35 -2.22 0.89
C SER A 251 0.83 -1.30 1.28
N THR A 252 0.56 -0.08 1.76
CA THR A 252 1.56 0.98 1.92
C THR A 252 2.33 0.97 3.24
N ALA A 253 1.85 0.26 4.27
CA ALA A 253 2.41 0.34 5.63
C ALA A 253 3.90 -0.04 5.73
N LEU A 254 4.31 -1.15 5.09
CA LEU A 254 5.74 -1.55 5.06
C LEU A 254 6.59 -0.59 4.23
N HIS A 255 6.01 0.00 3.18
CA HIS A 255 6.71 0.98 2.36
C HIS A 255 7.00 2.26 3.16
N LEU A 256 6.05 2.75 3.96
CA LEU A 256 6.27 3.90 4.85
C LEU A 256 7.36 3.65 5.90
N ILE A 257 7.46 2.41 6.41
CA ILE A 257 8.59 2.02 7.28
C ILE A 257 9.92 2.15 6.52
N TYR A 258 9.98 1.62 5.30
CA TYR A 258 11.18 1.74 4.45
C TYR A 258 11.53 3.21 4.16
N ARG A 259 10.56 4.04 3.77
CA ARG A 259 10.76 5.46 3.48
C ARG A 259 11.26 6.24 4.70
N GLY A 260 10.66 6.00 5.86
CA GLY A 260 11.15 6.58 7.12
C GLY A 260 12.60 6.21 7.40
N MET A 261 12.99 4.95 7.20
CA MET A 261 14.39 4.55 7.38
C MET A 261 15.33 5.12 6.30
N ASP A 262 14.94 5.16 5.03
CA ASP A 262 15.74 5.75 3.94
C ASP A 262 16.00 7.24 4.19
N PHE A 263 14.97 8.00 4.54
CA PHE A 263 15.13 9.42 4.85
C PHE A 263 15.92 9.65 6.12
N LEU A 264 15.70 8.86 7.18
CA LEU A 264 16.51 8.96 8.39
C LEU A 264 17.99 8.73 8.07
N LEU A 265 18.33 7.75 7.22
CA LEU A 265 19.73 7.49 6.85
C LEU A 265 20.34 8.62 6.01
N ARG A 266 19.56 9.26 5.15
CA ARG A 266 20.02 10.42 4.34
C ARG A 266 20.20 11.68 5.17
N PHE A 267 19.40 11.84 6.22
CA PHE A 267 19.40 12.99 7.12
C PHE A 267 19.90 12.64 8.52
N MET A 268 20.77 11.62 8.62
CA MET A 268 21.26 11.12 9.90
C MET A 268 21.92 12.29 10.67
N PRO A 269 21.47 12.60 11.90
CA PRO A 269 21.97 13.74 12.65
C PRO A 269 23.29 13.39 13.35
N ASP A 270 24.06 14.42 13.72
CA ASP A 270 25.00 14.31 14.83
C ASP A 270 24.27 14.66 16.15
N ARG A 271 24.99 14.73 17.27
CA ARG A 271 24.42 15.01 18.61
C ARG A 271 23.87 16.42 18.78
N ASP A 272 24.09 17.31 17.81
CA ASP A 272 23.46 18.63 17.77
C ASP A 272 22.01 18.60 17.30
N PHE A 273 21.58 17.50 16.66
CA PHE A 273 20.25 17.30 16.10
C PHE A 273 19.77 18.52 15.29
N ASP A 274 20.60 18.98 14.33
CA ASP A 274 20.30 20.17 13.52
C ASP A 274 18.83 20.14 13.04
N PRO A 275 18.02 21.13 13.45
CA PRO A 275 16.59 21.16 13.14
C PRO A 275 16.29 21.19 11.63
N ALA A 276 17.24 21.59 10.77
CA ALA A 276 17.09 21.53 9.33
C ALA A 276 16.90 20.09 8.80
N LEU A 277 17.58 19.12 9.41
CA LEU A 277 17.48 17.71 9.04
C LEU A 277 16.09 17.15 9.40
N ALA A 278 15.63 17.42 10.62
CA ALA A 278 14.29 17.02 11.06
C ALA A 278 13.19 17.71 10.23
N ALA A 279 13.38 18.98 9.84
CA ALA A 279 12.43 19.70 9.00
C ALA A 279 12.27 19.06 7.61
N GLU A 280 13.37 18.71 6.93
CA GLU A 280 13.30 18.05 5.62
C GLU A 280 12.74 16.62 5.73
N TYR A 281 13.12 15.86 6.76
CA TYR A 281 12.53 14.55 7.06
C TYR A 281 11.01 14.64 7.20
N ASN A 282 10.53 15.57 8.05
CA ASN A 282 9.11 15.77 8.29
C ASN A 282 8.39 16.21 7.02
N ARG A 283 8.96 17.15 6.23
CA ARG A 283 8.36 17.59 4.97
C ARG A 283 8.18 16.44 3.98
N ARG A 284 9.19 15.59 3.82
CA ARG A 284 9.16 14.43 2.92
C ARG A 284 8.17 13.37 3.37
N MET A 285 8.22 12.98 4.64
CA MET A 285 7.29 11.98 5.18
C MET A 285 5.85 12.46 5.17
N THR A 286 5.59 13.74 5.48
CA THR A 286 4.23 14.31 5.37
C THR A 286 3.72 14.22 3.94
N ALA A 287 4.54 14.56 2.94
CA ALA A 287 4.15 14.43 1.54
C ALA A 287 3.78 13.00 1.16
N ASP A 288 4.57 11.99 1.59
CA ASP A 288 4.26 10.57 1.35
C ASP A 288 2.92 10.16 2.00
N TYR A 289 2.70 10.54 3.26
CA TYR A 289 1.47 10.22 3.98
C TYR A 289 0.23 10.89 3.36
N GLU A 290 0.34 12.15 2.93
CA GLU A 290 -0.73 12.88 2.25
C GLU A 290 -1.01 12.32 0.85
N GLU A 291 0.02 11.93 0.10
CA GLU A 291 -0.15 11.28 -1.20
C GLU A 291 -0.91 9.96 -1.05
N ILE A 292 -0.56 9.14 -0.05
CA ILE A 292 -1.27 7.89 0.24
C ILE A 292 -2.71 8.18 0.66
N ARG A 293 -2.94 9.14 1.56
CA ARG A 293 -4.30 9.53 1.98
C ARG A 293 -5.14 9.87 0.77
N ASP A 294 -4.64 10.74 -0.11
CA ASP A 294 -5.34 11.15 -1.32
C ASP A 294 -5.61 9.97 -2.25
N PHE A 295 -4.62 9.08 -2.44
CA PHE A 295 -4.78 7.90 -3.27
C PHE A 295 -5.82 6.92 -2.71
N ILE A 296 -5.90 6.75 -1.39
CA ILE A 296 -6.95 5.94 -0.75
C ILE A 296 -8.31 6.63 -0.83
N VAL A 297 -8.41 7.95 -0.58
CA VAL A 297 -9.67 8.69 -0.70
C VAL A 297 -10.26 8.56 -2.12
N LEU A 298 -9.42 8.56 -3.16
CA LEU A 298 -9.85 8.35 -4.55
C LEU A 298 -10.67 7.06 -4.74
N HIS A 299 -10.33 5.98 -4.03
CA HIS A 299 -11.05 4.70 -4.09
C HIS A 299 -12.46 4.75 -3.50
N TYR A 300 -12.77 5.77 -2.70
CA TYR A 300 -14.06 5.93 -2.06
C TYR A 300 -14.88 7.07 -2.68
N CYS A 301 -14.29 8.25 -2.83
CA CYS A 301 -15.04 9.48 -3.13
C CYS A 301 -15.66 9.51 -4.54
N THR A 302 -15.20 8.64 -5.43
CA THR A 302 -15.65 8.55 -6.84
C THR A 302 -16.58 7.36 -7.10
N THR A 303 -16.95 6.62 -6.05
CA THR A 303 -17.84 5.48 -6.16
C THR A 303 -19.20 5.84 -6.76
N GLU A 304 -19.71 4.99 -7.66
CA GLU A 304 -21.08 5.09 -8.17
C GLU A 304 -22.09 4.41 -7.23
N ARG A 305 -21.62 3.66 -6.22
CA ARG A 305 -22.48 2.98 -5.23
C ARG A 305 -23.22 3.97 -4.35
N ASP A 306 -24.53 3.78 -4.22
CA ASP A 306 -25.44 4.53 -3.33
C ASP A 306 -26.37 3.58 -2.54
N ASP A 307 -26.10 2.28 -2.62
CA ASP A 307 -26.98 1.20 -2.16
C ASP A 307 -26.96 1.00 -0.64
N THR A 308 -25.98 1.57 0.08
CA THR A 308 -25.88 1.48 1.54
C THR A 308 -25.65 2.86 2.18
N PRO A 309 -25.97 3.05 3.48
CA PRO A 309 -25.62 4.27 4.19
C PRO A 309 -24.13 4.62 4.10
N PHE A 310 -23.24 3.63 4.26
CA PHE A 310 -21.79 3.83 4.15
C PHE A 310 -21.38 4.41 2.80
N TRP A 311 -21.85 3.84 1.68
CA TRP A 311 -21.48 4.32 0.34
C TRP A 311 -22.04 5.72 0.03
N ARG A 312 -23.18 6.09 0.61
CA ARG A 312 -23.71 7.46 0.53
C ARG A 312 -22.88 8.45 1.36
N ASP A 313 -22.44 8.04 2.54
CA ASP A 313 -21.66 8.91 3.43
C ASP A 313 -20.24 9.15 2.90
N VAL A 314 -19.55 8.13 2.39
CA VAL A 314 -18.20 8.31 1.79
C VAL A 314 -18.22 9.21 0.56
N ARG A 315 -19.33 9.24 -0.20
CA ARG A 315 -19.48 10.16 -1.35
C ARG A 315 -19.60 11.63 -0.91
N ASN A 316 -20.16 11.86 0.28
CA ASN A 316 -20.33 13.19 0.86
C ASN A 316 -19.18 13.58 1.80
N ALA A 317 -18.21 12.68 2.04
CA ALA A 317 -17.04 12.96 2.86
C ALA A 317 -16.16 14.06 2.23
N PRO A 318 -15.44 14.86 3.04
CA PRO A 318 -14.51 15.85 2.52
C PRO A 318 -13.44 15.20 1.63
N ILE A 319 -13.12 15.87 0.52
CA ILE A 319 -12.04 15.49 -0.38
C ILE A 319 -10.90 16.50 -0.19
N PRO A 320 -9.64 16.06 0.04
CA PRO A 320 -8.48 16.94 0.07
C PRO A 320 -8.35 17.78 -1.21
N ASP A 321 -7.97 19.04 -1.08
CA ASP A 321 -7.84 19.93 -2.24
C ASP A 321 -6.77 19.45 -3.22
N SER A 322 -5.68 18.88 -2.71
CA SER A 322 -4.63 18.22 -3.51
C SER A 322 -5.19 17.11 -4.42
N LEU A 323 -6.11 16.28 -3.90
CA LEU A 323 -6.79 15.26 -4.70
C LEU A 323 -7.77 15.88 -5.70
N LYS A 324 -8.58 16.87 -5.29
CA LYS A 324 -9.52 17.56 -6.20
C LYS A 324 -8.78 18.14 -7.40
N GLU A 325 -7.68 18.83 -7.15
CA GLU A 325 -6.86 19.43 -8.20
C GLU A 325 -6.24 18.38 -9.13
N ARG A 326 -5.72 17.29 -8.57
CA ARG A 326 -5.17 16.17 -9.36
C ARG A 326 -6.25 15.53 -10.24
N MET A 327 -7.43 15.27 -9.70
CA MET A 327 -8.58 14.75 -10.46
C MET A 327 -9.03 15.74 -11.54
N ALA A 328 -9.11 17.04 -11.23
CA ALA A 328 -9.52 18.05 -12.20
C ALA A 328 -8.54 18.13 -13.39
N LEU A 329 -7.23 18.06 -13.13
CA LEU A 329 -6.20 18.03 -14.16
C LEU A 329 -6.31 16.75 -15.02
N PHE A 330 -6.49 15.60 -14.38
CA PHE A 330 -6.66 14.33 -15.09
C PHE A 330 -7.92 14.32 -15.95
N GLN A 331 -9.05 14.76 -15.42
CA GLN A 331 -10.30 14.87 -16.18
C GLN A 331 -10.20 15.86 -17.35
N ALA A 332 -9.32 16.88 -17.25
CA ALA A 332 -9.16 17.84 -18.32
C ALA A 332 -8.54 17.24 -19.58
N GLN A 333 -7.50 16.41 -19.43
CA GLN A 333 -6.77 15.87 -20.60
C GLN A 333 -5.92 14.61 -20.33
N GLY A 334 -6.16 13.88 -19.24
CA GLY A 334 -5.38 12.70 -18.85
C GLY A 334 -3.97 13.04 -18.37
N VAL A 335 -3.77 14.28 -17.91
CA VAL A 335 -2.48 14.79 -17.42
C VAL A 335 -2.37 14.55 -15.92
N LEU A 336 -1.19 14.11 -15.49
CA LEU A 336 -0.84 13.98 -14.09
C LEU A 336 0.27 14.99 -13.76
N ARG A 337 0.27 15.47 -12.51
CA ARG A 337 1.33 16.35 -12.02
C ARG A 337 2.61 15.53 -11.88
N GLU A 338 3.73 16.09 -12.31
CA GLU A 338 5.05 15.53 -12.02
C GLU A 338 5.45 15.91 -10.59
N GLY A 339 5.77 14.93 -9.76
CA GLY A 339 6.44 15.14 -8.48
C GLY A 339 7.90 14.70 -8.51
N VAL A 340 8.66 15.22 -7.55
CA VAL A 340 10.12 14.99 -7.48
C VAL A 340 10.46 13.59 -6.94
N ASP A 341 9.56 12.99 -6.17
CA ASP A 341 9.78 11.71 -5.49
C ASP A 341 8.45 11.01 -5.14
N ASP A 342 7.56 10.91 -6.12
CA ASP A 342 6.21 10.36 -5.93
C ASP A 342 6.25 8.87 -5.60
N MET A 343 5.42 8.47 -4.63
CA MET A 343 5.22 7.06 -4.29
C MET A 343 4.39 6.38 -5.39
N PHE A 344 3.29 7.00 -5.81
CA PHE A 344 2.42 6.45 -6.85
C PHE A 344 2.74 7.09 -8.20
N ARG A 345 3.40 6.32 -9.07
CA ARG A 345 3.72 6.75 -10.43
C ARG A 345 2.48 6.83 -11.33
N ASN A 346 2.62 7.46 -12.50
CA ASN A 346 1.54 7.66 -13.48
C ASN A 346 0.68 6.41 -13.75
N PRO A 347 1.22 5.20 -13.97
CA PRO A 347 0.40 4.00 -14.17
C PRO A 347 -0.59 3.69 -13.04
N SER A 348 -0.23 4.00 -11.79
CA SER A 348 -1.09 3.80 -10.62
C SER A 348 -2.29 4.73 -10.66
N TRP A 349 -2.06 6.04 -10.81
CA TRP A 349 -3.11 7.04 -10.92
C TRP A 349 -4.00 6.79 -12.14
N GLN A 350 -3.41 6.49 -13.31
CA GLN A 350 -4.17 6.15 -14.52
C GLN A 350 -5.05 4.92 -14.29
N SER A 351 -4.53 3.86 -13.67
CA SER A 351 -5.30 2.62 -13.45
C SER A 351 -6.46 2.81 -12.49
N VAL A 352 -6.22 3.47 -11.36
CA VAL A 352 -7.27 3.70 -10.36
C VAL A 352 -8.29 4.72 -10.86
N MET A 353 -7.87 5.83 -11.48
CA MET A 353 -8.81 6.81 -12.04
C MET A 353 -9.69 6.21 -13.13
N GLU A 354 -9.14 5.45 -14.09
CA GLU A 354 -9.93 4.72 -15.10
C GLU A 354 -10.86 3.68 -14.46
N GLY A 355 -10.34 2.90 -13.50
CA GLY A 355 -11.09 1.87 -12.79
C GLY A 355 -12.24 2.41 -11.94
N MET A 356 -12.08 3.62 -11.40
CA MET A 356 -13.06 4.34 -10.61
C MET A 356 -13.92 5.32 -11.44
N GLY A 357 -13.80 5.30 -12.77
CA GLY A 357 -14.66 6.10 -13.66
C GLY A 357 -14.30 7.59 -13.76
N VAL A 358 -13.17 8.02 -13.20
CA VAL A 358 -12.62 9.37 -13.39
C VAL A 358 -11.96 9.43 -14.76
N ARG A 359 -12.71 9.81 -15.80
CA ARG A 359 -12.21 9.76 -17.18
C ARG A 359 -11.81 11.13 -17.75
N PRO A 360 -10.74 11.21 -18.55
CA PRO A 360 -10.41 12.41 -19.31
C PRO A 360 -11.49 12.78 -20.32
N ARG A 361 -11.77 14.09 -20.46
CA ARG A 361 -12.69 14.62 -21.49
C ARG A 361 -12.08 14.62 -22.90
N ARG A 362 -10.76 14.60 -23.00
CA ARG A 362 -9.97 14.63 -24.23
C ARG A 362 -8.57 14.09 -23.99
N TYR A 363 -7.87 13.77 -25.07
CA TYR A 363 -6.44 13.47 -25.07
C TYR A 363 -5.62 14.72 -25.43
N GLN A 364 -4.30 14.69 -25.25
CA GLN A 364 -3.37 15.74 -25.65
C GLN A 364 -3.35 15.95 -27.18
N GLN A 365 -3.65 17.17 -27.65
CA GLN A 365 -3.63 17.49 -29.09
C GLN A 365 -2.29 17.16 -29.76
N LEU A 366 -1.20 17.21 -29.00
CA LEU A 366 0.13 16.85 -29.48
C LEU A 366 0.18 15.41 -30.07
N VAL A 367 -0.67 14.50 -29.59
CA VAL A 367 -0.80 13.13 -30.11
C VAL A 367 -1.29 13.09 -31.56
N ASP A 368 -1.96 14.14 -32.06
CA ASP A 368 -2.41 14.22 -33.46
C ASP A 368 -1.24 14.26 -34.46
N THR A 369 -0.02 14.55 -33.99
CA THR A 369 1.22 14.47 -34.79
C THR A 369 1.60 13.04 -35.18
N VAL A 370 1.09 12.02 -34.49
CA VAL A 370 1.28 10.62 -34.88
C VAL A 370 0.16 10.20 -35.83
N PRO A 371 0.45 9.56 -36.98
CA PRO A 371 -0.60 9.00 -37.82
C PRO A 371 -1.47 8.02 -37.04
N TYR A 372 -2.79 8.18 -37.09
CA TYR A 372 -3.71 7.36 -36.29
C TYR A 372 -3.55 5.86 -36.54
N ALA A 373 -3.28 5.46 -37.79
CA ALA A 373 -3.01 4.07 -38.17
C ALA A 373 -1.82 3.45 -37.41
N VAL A 374 -0.79 4.23 -37.05
CA VAL A 374 0.35 3.75 -36.26
C VAL A 374 -0.08 3.44 -34.83
N ILE A 375 -0.93 4.29 -34.24
CA ILE A 375 -1.48 4.05 -32.90
C ILE A 375 -2.32 2.79 -32.90
N THR A 376 -3.31 2.67 -33.78
CA THR A 376 -4.20 1.51 -33.80
C THR A 376 -3.45 0.22 -34.11
N GLN A 377 -2.54 0.23 -35.09
CA GLN A 377 -1.71 -0.95 -35.39
C GLN A 377 -0.88 -1.38 -34.18
N THR A 378 -0.31 -0.43 -33.43
CA THR A 378 0.46 -0.76 -32.21
C THR A 378 -0.43 -1.40 -31.15
N LEU A 379 -1.63 -0.85 -30.91
CA LEU A 379 -2.57 -1.40 -29.94
C LEU A 379 -3.08 -2.78 -30.36
N ASP A 380 -3.51 -2.93 -31.61
CA ASP A 380 -4.04 -4.19 -32.17
C ASP A 380 -3.01 -5.32 -32.11
N GLN A 381 -1.71 -5.01 -32.24
CA GLN A 381 -0.64 -6.01 -32.17
C GLN A 381 -0.18 -6.29 -30.74
N SER A 382 -0.03 -5.27 -29.91
CA SER A 382 0.66 -5.40 -28.61
C SER A 382 -0.11 -6.26 -27.61
N ALA A 383 -1.43 -6.09 -27.47
CA ALA A 383 -2.21 -6.85 -26.50
C ALA A 383 -2.23 -8.37 -26.79
N PRO A 384 -2.51 -8.83 -28.04
CA PRO A 384 -2.43 -10.26 -28.37
C PRO A 384 -1.03 -10.85 -28.21
N ILE A 385 0.02 -10.11 -28.59
CA ILE A 385 1.41 -10.56 -28.43
C ILE A 385 1.73 -10.75 -26.94
N LEU A 386 1.38 -9.78 -26.10
CA LEU A 386 1.59 -9.86 -24.66
C LEU A 386 0.83 -11.05 -24.06
N ALA A 387 -0.43 -11.24 -24.42
CA ALA A 387 -1.25 -12.36 -23.95
C ALA A 387 -0.62 -13.72 -24.33
N ALA A 388 -0.14 -13.87 -25.56
CA ALA A 388 0.53 -15.08 -26.03
C ALA A 388 1.88 -15.33 -25.32
N GLN A 389 2.68 -14.28 -25.11
CA GLN A 389 3.93 -14.36 -24.36
C GLN A 389 3.70 -14.81 -22.91
N VAL A 390 2.69 -14.25 -22.25
CA VAL A 390 2.31 -14.62 -20.88
C VAL A 390 1.79 -16.04 -20.80
N ALA A 391 0.98 -16.49 -21.76
CA ALA A 391 0.43 -17.85 -21.78
C ALA A 391 1.52 -18.93 -21.76
N GLY A 392 2.67 -18.67 -22.38
CA GLY A 392 3.83 -19.56 -22.40
C GLY A 392 4.66 -19.60 -21.12
N LEU A 393 4.35 -18.79 -20.11
CA LEU A 393 5.04 -18.78 -18.82
C LEU A 393 4.61 -19.96 -17.93
N PRO A 394 5.41 -20.35 -16.92
CA PRO A 394 4.94 -21.22 -15.85
C PRO A 394 3.81 -20.54 -15.06
N SER A 395 2.91 -21.35 -14.51
CA SER A 395 1.96 -20.87 -13.51
C SER A 395 2.69 -20.37 -12.26
N HIS A 396 2.04 -19.51 -11.50
CA HIS A 396 2.57 -18.99 -10.24
C HIS A 396 2.91 -20.13 -9.25
N GLY A 397 2.05 -21.15 -9.15
CA GLY A 397 2.29 -22.33 -8.33
C GLY A 397 3.55 -23.10 -8.73
N GLU A 398 3.70 -23.42 -10.02
CA GLU A 398 4.88 -24.11 -10.55
C GLU A 398 6.17 -23.30 -10.31
N PHE A 399 6.09 -21.97 -10.45
CA PHE A 399 7.23 -21.09 -10.17
C PHE A 399 7.64 -21.17 -8.69
N LEU A 400 6.69 -21.06 -7.76
CA LEU A 400 6.94 -21.11 -6.32
C LEU A 400 7.56 -22.44 -5.90
N GLU A 401 6.99 -23.56 -6.35
CA GLU A 401 7.47 -24.91 -6.03
C GLU A 401 8.91 -25.13 -6.50
N LYS A 402 9.26 -24.60 -7.68
CA LYS A 402 10.59 -24.76 -8.27
C LYS A 402 11.65 -23.84 -7.65
N HIS A 403 11.29 -22.61 -7.29
CA HIS A 403 12.27 -21.56 -7.04
C HIS A 403 12.35 -21.08 -5.59
N CYS A 404 11.28 -21.19 -4.82
CA CYS A 404 11.26 -20.71 -3.44
C CYS A 404 10.28 -21.49 -2.54
N PRO A 405 10.32 -22.83 -2.53
CA PRO A 405 9.39 -23.62 -1.71
C PRO A 405 9.58 -23.31 -0.23
N ALA A 406 8.53 -22.82 0.42
CA ALA A 406 8.50 -22.62 1.86
C ALA A 406 8.15 -23.94 2.57
N PRO A 407 8.74 -24.25 3.72
CA PRO A 407 8.33 -25.41 4.51
C PRO A 407 6.87 -25.27 4.97
N LYS A 408 6.15 -26.40 5.04
CA LYS A 408 4.78 -26.41 5.57
C LYS A 408 4.80 -25.97 7.05
N PRO A 409 3.91 -25.05 7.48
CA PRO A 409 3.86 -24.64 8.88
C PRO A 409 3.52 -25.82 9.80
N GLN A 410 4.25 -25.97 10.91
CA GLN A 410 4.00 -27.03 11.89
C GLN A 410 2.73 -26.78 12.73
N ALA A 411 2.28 -25.53 12.84
CA ALA A 411 1.05 -25.14 13.53
C ALA A 411 0.50 -23.82 12.98
N VAL A 412 -0.77 -23.53 13.26
CA VAL A 412 -1.37 -22.24 12.90
C VAL A 412 -0.73 -21.14 13.74
N VAL A 413 -0.14 -20.16 13.06
CA VAL A 413 0.39 -18.96 13.70
C VAL A 413 -0.75 -17.94 13.82
N ALA A 414 -1.23 -17.69 15.04
CA ALA A 414 -2.17 -16.60 15.31
C ALA A 414 -1.62 -15.27 14.73
N PRO A 415 -2.43 -14.29 14.28
CA PRO A 415 -1.95 -13.01 13.78
C PRO A 415 -1.34 -12.21 14.91
N PHE A 416 -0.59 -11.15 14.59
CA PHE A 416 -0.09 -10.19 15.59
C PHE A 416 -1.18 -9.94 16.64
N GLY A 417 -0.91 -10.34 17.89
CA GLY A 417 -1.72 -9.81 18.98
C GLY A 417 -1.57 -8.30 18.86
N ALA A 418 -2.69 -7.57 18.89
CA ALA A 418 -2.61 -6.13 19.01
C ALA A 418 -1.64 -5.86 20.16
N VAL A 419 -0.57 -5.10 19.90
CA VAL A 419 0.24 -4.54 20.97
C VAL A 419 -0.67 -3.48 21.60
N ALA A 420 -1.58 -3.94 22.46
CA ALA A 420 -2.38 -3.12 23.35
C ALA A 420 -1.45 -2.36 24.27
#